data_AF-A0A0G0AF91-F1
#
_entry.id   AF-A0A0G0AF91-F1
#
_cell.length_a   1.000
_cell.length_b   1.000
_cell.length_c   1.000
_cell.angle_alpha   90.00
_cell.angle_beta   90.00
_cell.angle_gamma   90.00
#
_symmetry.space_group_name_H-M   'P 1'
#
loop_
_entity.id
_entity.type
_entity.pdbx_description
1 polymer ?
#
loop_
_entity_poly.entity_id
_entity_poly.type
_entity_poly.pdbx_seq_one_letter_code
_entity_poly.pdbx_strand_id
1 'polypeptide(L)'
;MVDKGKSVALRTDPVVIEALAEHTATVIFIHGLSDTPDVLLRPVEHWRGNGQLDHVKFVLPYAPVIAFTAVPLIESFKEHVPEDNASKETPIFLGHGIEDRMVTLGLAKKSQDALTAMGFEISWDVYPLVVGSGLGHATCEDELDDVEAFIDENLS
;
A
#
# COMPACT_ATOMS: atom_id res chain seq x y z
N MET A 1 14.56 2.80 -43.44
CA MET A 1 14.47 1.63 -42.54
C MET A 1 14.08 2.16 -41.18
N VAL A 2 12.80 2.03 -40.80
CA VAL A 2 12.29 2.48 -39.50
C VAL A 2 12.51 1.31 -38.54
N ASP A 3 13.33 1.52 -37.51
CA ASP A 3 13.46 0.60 -36.39
C ASP A 3 12.08 0.51 -35.70
N LYS A 4 11.42 -0.64 -35.84
CA LYS A 4 10.16 -0.91 -35.15
C LYS A 4 10.51 -1.12 -33.69
N GLY A 5 10.38 -0.05 -32.90
CA GLY A 5 10.69 0.00 -31.49
C GLY A 5 10.29 -1.28 -30.76
N LYS A 6 11.27 -1.87 -30.09
CA LYS A 6 11.05 -2.93 -29.10
C LYS A 6 9.98 -2.45 -28.13
N SER A 7 8.84 -3.12 -28.12
CA SER A 7 7.88 -3.02 -27.03
C SER A 7 8.61 -3.38 -25.73
N VAL A 8 8.83 -2.40 -24.86
CA VAL A 8 9.29 -2.64 -23.49
C VAL A 8 8.16 -3.39 -22.81
N ALA A 9 8.39 -4.66 -22.46
CA ALA A 9 7.42 -5.43 -21.69
C ALA A 9 7.18 -4.69 -20.37
N LEU A 10 5.92 -4.35 -20.11
CA LEU A 10 5.51 -3.78 -18.83
C LEU A 10 5.81 -4.82 -17.73
N ARG A 11 6.66 -4.47 -16.77
CA ARG A 11 6.99 -5.34 -15.63
C ARG A 11 5.76 -5.42 -14.72
N THR A 12 5.26 -6.63 -14.52
CA THR A 12 4.07 -6.92 -13.69
C THR A 12 4.42 -7.64 -12.40
N ASP A 13 5.57 -8.31 -12.34
CA ASP A 13 5.94 -9.12 -11.18
C ASP A 13 6.33 -8.24 -9.99
N PRO A 14 5.78 -8.47 -8.79
CA PRO A 14 6.10 -7.67 -7.61
C PRO A 14 7.59 -7.73 -7.29
N VAL A 15 8.13 -6.64 -6.73
CA VAL A 15 9.42 -6.68 -6.05
C VAL A 15 9.20 -7.31 -4.68
N VAL A 16 9.87 -8.42 -4.43
CA VAL A 16 9.86 -9.09 -3.12
C VAL A 16 11.18 -8.79 -2.43
N ILE A 17 11.11 -8.26 -1.22
CA ILE A 17 12.26 -8.08 -0.31
C ILE A 17 12.10 -9.09 0.81
N GLU A 18 12.99 -10.09 0.82
CA GLU A 18 13.03 -11.11 1.85
C GLU A 18 13.44 -10.53 3.21
N ALA A 19 12.96 -11.17 4.28
CA ALA A 19 13.38 -10.83 5.63
C ALA A 19 14.89 -11.07 5.81
N LEU A 20 15.55 -10.20 6.58
CA LEU A 20 16.98 -10.31 6.91
C LEU A 20 17.21 -11.14 8.20
N ALA A 21 16.16 -11.33 9.00
CA ALA A 21 16.12 -12.17 10.20
C ALA A 21 15.08 -13.30 10.08
N GLU A 22 14.78 -14.00 11.18
CA GLU A 22 13.67 -14.95 11.22
C GLU A 22 12.38 -14.28 10.76
N HIS A 23 11.75 -14.84 9.74
CA HIS A 23 10.57 -14.25 9.11
C HIS A 23 9.34 -14.49 9.97
N THR A 24 8.88 -13.44 10.65
CA THR A 24 7.68 -13.50 11.51
C THR A 24 6.46 -12.85 10.86
N ALA A 25 6.65 -12.03 9.82
CA ALA A 25 5.56 -11.30 9.19
C ALA A 25 5.82 -10.90 7.74
N THR A 26 4.74 -10.80 6.94
CA THR A 26 4.79 -10.28 5.57
C THR A 26 3.93 -9.03 5.45
N VAL A 27 4.50 -7.94 4.94
CA VAL A 27 3.79 -6.71 4.58
C VAL A 27 3.63 -6.64 3.07
N ILE A 28 2.41 -6.41 2.60
CA ILE A 28 2.09 -6.25 1.18
C ILE A 28 1.57 -4.82 0.99
N PHE A 29 2.27 -4.04 0.18
CA PHE A 29 1.82 -2.69 -0.13
C PHE A 29 0.78 -2.70 -1.25
N ILE A 30 -0.18 -1.78 -1.17
CA ILE A 30 -1.17 -1.54 -2.22
C ILE A 30 -1.11 -0.04 -2.55
N HIS A 31 -0.72 0.31 -3.76
CA HIS A 31 -0.56 1.70 -4.19
C HIS A 31 -1.39 2.03 -5.44
N GLY A 32 -1.62 3.32 -5.68
CA GLY A 32 -2.39 3.85 -6.80
C GLY A 32 -1.62 3.93 -8.12
N LEU A 33 -2.28 4.50 -9.14
CA LEU A 33 -1.77 4.61 -10.52
C LEU A 33 -0.46 5.40 -10.58
N SER A 34 0.46 4.98 -11.46
CA SER A 34 1.76 5.61 -11.77
C SER A 34 2.86 5.52 -10.71
N ASP A 35 2.58 4.91 -9.55
CA ASP A 35 3.64 4.51 -8.64
C ASP A 35 4.37 3.26 -9.14
N THR A 36 5.67 3.23 -8.88
CA THR A 36 6.51 2.05 -9.09
C THR A 36 7.02 1.57 -7.73
N PRO A 37 7.39 0.28 -7.60
CA PRO A 37 8.08 -0.22 -6.42
C PRO A 37 9.25 0.65 -5.98
N ASP A 38 9.91 1.40 -6.88
CA ASP A 38 11.00 2.32 -6.54
C ASP A 38 10.61 3.39 -5.49
N VAL A 39 9.34 3.80 -5.44
CA VAL A 39 8.84 4.73 -4.42
C VAL A 39 8.73 4.04 -3.06
N LEU A 40 8.28 2.78 -3.05
CA LEU A 40 8.14 1.96 -1.84
C LEU A 40 9.44 1.30 -1.38
N LEU A 41 10.43 1.19 -2.28
CA LEU A 41 11.76 0.72 -1.95
C LEU A 41 12.46 1.70 -0.99
N ARG A 42 12.23 3.01 -1.14
CA ARG A 42 12.86 4.02 -0.27
C ARG A 42 12.52 3.87 1.22
N PRO A 43 11.24 3.77 1.64
CA PRO A 43 10.93 3.55 3.05
C PRO A 43 11.45 2.20 3.55
N VAL A 44 11.37 1.13 2.73
CA VAL A 44 11.95 -0.17 3.12
C VAL A 44 13.46 -0.07 3.31
N GLU A 45 14.19 0.55 2.40
CA GLU A 45 15.64 0.78 2.54
C GLU A 45 15.97 1.65 3.76
N HIS A 46 15.14 2.66 4.06
CA HIS A 46 15.29 3.50 5.24
C HIS A 46 15.17 2.69 6.54
N TRP A 47 14.09 1.93 6.70
CA TRP A 47 13.89 1.07 7.87
C TRP A 47 15.03 0.07 8.03
N ARG A 48 15.46 -0.59 6.94
CA ARG A 48 16.60 -1.52 6.98
C ARG A 48 17.91 -0.84 7.33
N GLY A 49 18.15 0.35 6.81
CA GLY A 49 19.33 1.15 7.14
C GLY A 49 19.42 1.49 8.63
N ASN A 50 18.28 1.58 9.30
CA ASN A 50 18.15 1.85 10.73
C ASN A 50 18.06 0.59 11.60
N GLY A 51 18.11 -0.61 11.00
CA GLY A 51 17.97 -1.89 11.72
C GLY A 51 16.53 -2.20 12.18
N GLN A 52 15.54 -1.61 11.50
CA GLN A 52 14.11 -1.75 11.80
C GLN A 52 13.46 -2.76 10.86
N LEU A 53 12.40 -3.41 11.34
CA LEU A 53 11.57 -4.36 10.58
C LEU A 53 12.36 -5.53 9.98
N ASP A 54 13.41 -5.98 10.67
CA ASP A 54 14.34 -6.93 10.07
C ASP A 54 13.75 -8.31 9.77
N HIS A 55 12.73 -8.66 10.56
CA HIS A 55 11.94 -9.89 10.53
C HIS A 55 10.78 -9.87 9.52
N VAL A 56 10.54 -8.73 8.85
CA VAL A 56 9.43 -8.55 7.91
C VAL A 56 9.85 -8.92 6.49
N LYS A 57 9.00 -9.61 5.72
CA LYS A 57 9.12 -9.72 4.25
C LYS A 57 8.24 -8.66 3.61
N PHE A 58 8.75 -7.90 2.64
CA PHE A 58 7.95 -6.90 1.91
C PHE A 58 7.62 -7.37 0.50
N VAL A 59 6.38 -7.17 0.07
CA VAL A 59 5.92 -7.42 -1.30
C VAL A 59 5.40 -6.10 -1.88
N LEU A 60 6.11 -5.60 -2.90
CA LEU A 60 5.85 -4.31 -3.54
C LEU A 60 5.33 -4.58 -4.97
N PRO A 61 4.01 -4.56 -5.22
CA PRO A 61 3.46 -4.83 -6.54
C PRO A 61 3.87 -3.77 -7.56
N TYR A 62 3.95 -4.13 -8.84
CA TYR A 62 3.93 -3.13 -9.92
C TYR A 62 2.48 -2.87 -10.32
N ALA A 63 2.13 -1.61 -10.63
CA ALA A 63 0.81 -1.24 -11.18
C ALA A 63 0.88 -0.78 -12.65
N PRO A 64 1.17 -1.66 -13.62
CA PRO A 64 1.49 -1.29 -15.00
C PRO A 64 0.27 -1.03 -15.90
N VAL A 65 -0.81 -0.42 -15.38
CA VAL A 65 -2.09 -0.07 -16.08
C VAL A 65 -3.23 -1.09 -15.88
N ILE A 66 -4.12 -0.80 -14.93
CA ILE A 66 -5.59 -0.79 -15.12
C ILE A 66 -6.15 0.37 -14.29
N ALA A 67 -7.03 1.18 -14.89
CA ALA A 67 -7.78 2.19 -14.16
C ALA A 67 -8.73 1.52 -13.16
N PHE A 68 -8.30 1.38 -11.91
CA PHE A 68 -9.24 1.20 -10.82
C PHE A 68 -9.80 2.58 -10.50
N THR A 69 -11.06 2.81 -10.86
CA THR A 69 -11.90 3.61 -9.97
C THR A 69 -11.73 2.98 -8.58
N ALA A 70 -11.50 3.72 -7.50
CA ALA A 70 -11.39 3.08 -6.17
C ALA A 70 -12.70 2.35 -5.76
N VAL A 71 -13.79 2.65 -6.47
CA VAL A 71 -15.15 2.12 -6.24
C VAL A 71 -15.31 0.61 -6.48
N PRO A 72 -14.87 0.00 -7.59
CA PRO A 72 -15.09 -1.42 -7.87
C PRO A 72 -14.26 -2.32 -6.96
N LEU A 73 -13.13 -1.87 -6.40
CA LEU A 73 -12.35 -2.71 -5.49
C LEU A 73 -13.14 -2.96 -4.20
N ILE A 74 -13.74 -1.93 -3.61
CA ILE A 74 -14.55 -2.07 -2.38
C ILE A 74 -15.76 -2.98 -2.63
N GLU A 75 -16.46 -2.77 -3.75
CA GLU A 75 -17.67 -3.53 -4.07
C GLU A 75 -17.36 -5.00 -4.42
N SER A 76 -16.24 -5.28 -5.10
CA SER A 76 -15.82 -6.64 -5.47
C SER A 76 -15.01 -7.36 -4.39
N PHE A 77 -14.37 -6.63 -3.47
CA PHE A 77 -13.52 -7.24 -2.42
C PHE A 77 -14.31 -8.26 -1.60
N LYS A 78 -15.59 -7.96 -1.31
CA LYS A 78 -16.49 -8.88 -0.60
C LYS A 78 -16.58 -10.26 -1.25
N GLU A 79 -16.59 -10.31 -2.57
CA GLU A 79 -16.72 -11.56 -3.34
C GLU A 79 -15.43 -12.39 -3.31
N HIS A 80 -14.32 -11.77 -2.92
CA HIS A 80 -12.98 -12.37 -2.88
C HIS A 80 -12.52 -12.69 -1.46
N VAL A 81 -13.28 -12.30 -0.43
CA VAL A 81 -13.03 -12.72 0.95
C VAL A 81 -13.60 -14.12 1.14
N PRO A 82 -12.77 -15.17 1.29
CA PRO A 82 -13.27 -16.51 1.54
C PRO A 82 -14.00 -16.58 2.89
N GLU A 83 -14.99 -17.46 3.03
CA GLU A 83 -15.68 -17.67 4.31
C GLU A 83 -14.69 -18.10 5.41
N ASP A 84 -13.69 -18.89 5.04
CA ASP A 84 -12.52 -19.24 5.85
C ASP A 84 -11.39 -18.23 5.59
N ASN A 85 -11.55 -17.01 6.11
CA ASN A 85 -10.56 -15.94 5.96
C ASN A 85 -9.50 -16.03 7.07
N ALA A 86 -8.40 -16.70 6.79
CA ALA A 86 -7.26 -16.80 7.71
C ALA A 86 -6.64 -15.43 8.08
N SER A 87 -6.87 -14.39 7.27
CA SER A 87 -6.40 -13.02 7.54
C SER A 87 -7.41 -12.16 8.27
N LYS A 88 -8.47 -12.76 8.83
CA LYS A 88 -9.56 -12.01 9.47
C LYS A 88 -9.12 -11.18 10.66
N GLU A 89 -8.20 -11.74 11.43
CA GLU A 89 -7.62 -11.13 12.63
C GLU A 89 -6.39 -10.27 12.30
N THR A 90 -5.96 -10.24 11.03
CA THR A 90 -4.84 -9.40 10.61
C THR A 90 -5.29 -7.93 10.55
N PRO A 91 -4.70 -7.03 11.33
CA PRO A 91 -5.05 -5.62 11.31
C PRO A 91 -4.59 -4.99 9.99
N ILE A 92 -5.34 -4.00 9.51
CA ILE A 92 -5.09 -3.29 8.26
C ILE A 92 -4.84 -1.82 8.56
N PHE A 93 -3.75 -1.27 8.03
CA PHE A 93 -3.50 0.16 8.03
C PHE A 93 -4.04 0.81 6.76
N LEU A 94 -4.75 1.93 6.89
CA LEU A 94 -5.24 2.75 5.79
C LEU A 94 -4.89 4.23 6.04
N GLY A 95 -3.85 4.71 5.36
CA GLY A 95 -3.50 6.13 5.28
C GLY A 95 -4.16 6.81 4.08
N HIS A 96 -4.61 8.06 4.22
CA HIS A 96 -5.18 8.81 3.08
C HIS A 96 -4.96 10.33 3.15
N GLY A 97 -4.55 10.93 2.03
CA GLY A 97 -4.40 12.39 1.92
C GLY A 97 -5.74 13.13 1.83
N ILE A 98 -5.96 14.17 2.65
CA ILE A 98 -7.24 14.93 2.66
C ILE A 98 -7.50 15.71 1.38
N GLU A 99 -6.46 16.03 0.61
CA GLU A 99 -6.55 16.79 -0.64
C GLU A 99 -6.40 15.91 -1.90
N ASP A 100 -6.42 14.58 -1.77
CA ASP A 100 -6.37 13.69 -2.93
C ASP A 100 -7.59 13.95 -3.84
N ARG A 101 -7.31 14.47 -5.04
CA ARG A 101 -8.33 14.81 -6.04
C ARG A 101 -8.70 13.64 -6.95
N MET A 102 -7.90 12.57 -6.94
CA MET A 102 -8.09 11.37 -7.74
C MET A 102 -8.95 10.36 -6.99
N VAL A 103 -8.56 10.05 -5.75
CA VAL A 103 -9.32 9.25 -4.80
C VAL A 103 -9.73 10.17 -3.66
N THR A 104 -10.90 10.80 -3.78
CA THR A 104 -11.36 11.73 -2.75
C THR A 104 -11.44 11.06 -1.39
N LEU A 105 -11.22 11.82 -0.31
CA LEU A 105 -11.38 11.33 1.07
C LEU A 105 -12.74 10.62 1.30
N GLY A 106 -13.81 11.10 0.66
CA GLY A 106 -15.13 10.47 0.74
C GLY A 106 -15.19 9.07 0.10
N LEU A 107 -14.37 8.79 -0.90
CA LEU A 107 -14.23 7.44 -1.49
C LEU A 107 -13.39 6.54 -0.59
N ALA A 108 -12.27 7.04 -0.07
CA ALA A 108 -11.41 6.28 0.83
C ALA A 108 -12.16 5.89 2.12
N LYS A 109 -12.98 6.80 2.66
CA LYS A 109 -13.86 6.51 3.81
C LYS A 109 -14.88 5.43 3.52
N LYS A 110 -15.43 5.36 2.30
CA LYS A 110 -16.31 4.23 1.91
C LYS A 110 -15.56 2.89 1.92
N SER A 111 -14.28 2.88 1.57
CA SER A 111 -13.45 1.66 1.66
C SER A 111 -13.30 1.24 3.10
N GLN A 112 -12.93 2.19 3.97
CA GLN A 112 -12.79 1.97 5.40
C GLN A 112 -14.10 1.43 6.01
N ASP A 113 -15.23 2.11 5.78
CA ASP A 113 -16.55 1.69 6.26
C ASP A 113 -16.90 0.27 5.80
N ALA A 114 -16.61 -0.08 4.54
CA ALA A 114 -16.90 -1.41 4.00
C ALA A 114 -16.04 -2.50 4.64
N LEU A 115 -14.73 -2.27 4.81
CA LEU A 115 -13.83 -3.22 5.46
C LEU A 115 -14.19 -3.40 6.94
N THR A 116 -14.50 -2.31 7.65
CA THR A 116 -15.00 -2.38 9.03
C THR A 116 -16.32 -3.14 9.11
N ALA A 117 -17.26 -2.90 8.19
CA ALA A 117 -18.53 -3.63 8.15
C ALA A 117 -18.37 -5.13 7.83
N MET A 118 -17.29 -5.50 7.13
CA MET A 118 -16.92 -6.90 6.96
C MET A 118 -16.35 -7.50 8.24
N GLY A 119 -15.87 -6.70 9.19
CA GLY A 119 -15.29 -7.11 10.47
C GLY A 119 -13.76 -7.17 10.48
N PHE A 120 -13.09 -6.42 9.62
CA PHE A 120 -11.64 -6.22 9.70
C PHE A 120 -11.32 -5.14 10.72
N GLU A 121 -10.20 -5.30 11.43
CA GLU A 121 -9.64 -4.25 12.28
C GLU A 121 -8.84 -3.27 11.41
N ILE A 122 -9.20 -1.99 11.46
CA ILE A 122 -8.64 -0.96 10.59
C ILE A 122 -8.02 0.15 11.45
N SER A 123 -6.71 0.39 11.30
CA SER A 123 -6.08 1.67 11.67
C SER A 123 -6.29 2.67 10.53
N TRP A 124 -6.78 3.86 10.85
CA TRP A 124 -7.19 4.86 9.86
C TRP A 124 -6.61 6.22 10.20
N ASP A 125 -5.74 6.72 9.31
CA ASP A 125 -5.07 7.99 9.48
C ASP A 125 -5.22 8.86 8.23
N VAL A 126 -5.34 10.17 8.45
CA VAL A 126 -5.58 11.14 7.37
C VAL A 126 -4.56 12.27 7.42
N TYR A 127 -3.90 12.49 6.29
CA TYR A 127 -2.75 13.38 6.21
C TYR A 127 -3.08 14.68 5.48
N PRO A 128 -2.70 15.86 6.02
CA PRO A 128 -2.84 17.13 5.32
C PRO A 128 -1.88 17.19 4.11
N LEU A 129 -2.22 18.02 3.11
CA LEU A 129 -1.35 18.23 1.97
C LEU A 129 0.02 18.77 2.45
N VAL A 130 1.10 18.08 2.10
CA VAL A 130 2.45 18.64 2.25
C VAL A 130 2.64 19.70 1.17
N VAL A 131 2.48 20.97 1.57
CA VAL A 131 2.71 22.12 0.69
C VAL A 131 4.21 22.17 0.34
N GLY A 132 4.56 21.76 -0.88
CA GLY A 132 5.93 21.86 -1.42
C GLY A 132 6.44 20.63 -2.16
N SER A 133 5.79 19.47 -2.03
CA SER A 133 6.18 18.24 -2.72
C SER A 133 5.69 18.18 -4.17
N GLY A 134 4.65 18.93 -4.53
CA GLY A 134 4.07 18.92 -5.89
C GLY A 134 3.23 17.67 -6.20
N LEU A 135 2.87 16.86 -5.19
CA LEU A 135 2.05 15.67 -5.38
C LEU A 135 0.80 15.74 -4.48
N GLY A 136 -0.38 15.73 -5.09
CA GLY A 136 -1.65 15.49 -4.40
C GLY A 136 -1.96 14.00 -4.18
N HIS A 137 -1.23 13.10 -4.85
CA HIS A 137 -1.30 11.64 -4.72
C HIS A 137 0.13 11.14 -4.47
N ALA A 138 0.58 11.22 -3.22
CA ALA A 138 1.90 10.81 -2.77
C ALA A 138 1.88 10.50 -1.28
N THR A 139 2.86 9.70 -0.86
CA THR A 139 3.14 9.46 0.54
C THR A 139 3.86 10.65 1.18
N CYS A 140 3.62 10.93 2.47
CA CYS A 140 4.41 11.88 3.26
C CYS A 140 5.27 11.19 4.34
N GLU A 141 6.22 11.91 4.93
CA GLU A 141 7.07 11.36 6.01
C GLU A 141 6.23 10.91 7.22
N ASP A 142 5.26 11.73 7.65
CA ASP A 142 4.35 11.37 8.75
C ASP A 142 3.59 10.06 8.48
N GLU A 143 3.15 9.83 7.23
CA GLU A 143 2.47 8.58 6.85
C GLU A 143 3.41 7.38 6.92
N LEU A 144 4.68 7.55 6.54
CA LEU A 144 5.66 6.48 6.63
C LEU A 144 6.01 6.16 8.09
N ASP A 145 6.10 7.16 8.95
CA ASP A 145 6.33 6.99 10.38
C ASP A 145 5.16 6.23 11.05
N ASP A 146 3.92 6.55 10.69
CA ASP A 146 2.73 5.85 11.21
C ASP A 146 2.63 4.41 10.69
N VAL A 147 3.01 4.16 9.42
CA VAL A 147 3.11 2.79 8.89
C VAL A 147 4.13 1.99 9.69
N GLU A 148 5.29 2.56 9.99
CA GLU A 148 6.31 1.91 10.80
C GLU A 148 5.79 1.57 12.20
N ALA A 149 5.18 2.55 12.88
CA ALA A 149 4.60 2.36 14.20
C ALA A 149 3.52 1.27 14.19
N PHE A 150 2.65 1.26 13.19
CA PHE A 150 1.62 0.24 13.01
C PHE A 150 2.23 -1.16 12.83
N ILE A 151 3.28 -1.28 12.03
CA ILE A 151 3.97 -2.55 11.80
C ILE A 151 4.60 -3.04 13.12
N ASP A 152 5.28 -2.18 13.87
CA ASP A 152 5.89 -2.53 15.16
C ASP A 152 4.85 -2.92 16.23
N GLU A 153 3.73 -2.20 16.33
CA GLU A 153 2.68 -2.47 17.31
C GLU A 153 1.98 -3.82 17.10
N ASN A 154 1.86 -4.26 15.84
CA ASN A 154 1.07 -5.44 15.48
C ASN A 154 1.92 -6.70 15.24
N LEU A 155 3.24 -6.56 15.15
CA LEU A 155 4.16 -7.66 14.84
C LEU A 155 5.24 -7.89 15.92
N SER A 156 5.15 -7.20 17.06
CA SER A 156 6.04 -7.35 18.23
C SER A 156 5.65 -8.47 19.21
#